data_AF-A0A6A3ANW2-F1
#
_entry.id   AF-A0A6A3ANW2-F1
#
_cell.length_a   1.000
_cell.length_b   1.000
_cell.length_c   1.000
_cell.angle_alpha   90.00
_cell.angle_beta   90.00
_cell.angle_gamma   90.00
#
_symmetry.space_group_name_H-M   'P 1'
#
loop_
_entity.id
_entity.type
_entity.pdbx_description
1 polymer ?
#
loop_
_entity_poly.entity_id
_entity_poly.type
_entity_poly.pdbx_seq_one_letter_code
_entity_poly.pdbx_strand_id
1 'polypeptide(L)'
;MGWHELLWLGRLLLLMQLVHGWGKLGHYAVCKIAEGHLTEDAMATVKDLLPDSAKGELASVCSWPDDIKLYYNWQWTSSLHYVDTPNFKCNYKYIRKCFSSPRNKIDHLCFGH
;
A
#
# COMPACT_ATOMS: atom_id res chain seq x y z
N MET A 1 -27.44 7.89 25.44
CA MET A 1 -25.98 7.91 25.24
C MET A 1 -25.37 8.77 26.34
N GLY A 2 -24.46 8.22 27.15
CA GLY A 2 -23.85 8.95 28.27
C GLY A 2 -22.76 9.92 27.81
N TRP A 3 -22.48 10.95 28.61
CA TRP A 3 -21.40 11.92 28.38
C TRP A 3 -20.02 11.25 28.20
N HIS A 4 -19.79 10.17 28.94
CA HIS A 4 -18.57 9.36 28.80
C HIS A 4 -18.46 8.67 27.43
N GLU A 5 -19.56 8.15 26.88
CA GLU A 5 -19.57 7.54 25.53
C GLU A 5 -19.19 8.56 24.46
N LEU A 6 -19.69 9.80 24.57
CA LEU A 6 -19.34 10.88 23.65
C LEU A 6 -17.86 11.28 23.77
N LEU A 7 -17.30 11.31 24.97
CA LEU A 7 -15.87 11.56 25.20
C LEU A 7 -14.99 10.43 24.65
N TRP A 8 -15.42 9.17 24.80
CA TRP A 8 -14.71 8.00 24.25
C TRP A 8 -14.73 8.01 22.72
N LEU A 9 -15.88 8.27 22.11
CA LEU A 9 -16.01 8.40 20.65
C LEU A 9 -15.18 9.58 20.11
N GLY A 10 -15.18 10.72 20.81
CA GLY A 10 -14.37 11.88 20.45
C GLY A 10 -12.87 11.60 20.50
N ARG A 11 -12.38 10.91 21.54
CA ARG A 11 -10.98 10.46 21.64
C ARG A 11 -10.61 9.48 20.53
N LEU A 12 -11.47 8.52 20.24
CA LEU A 12 -11.23 7.54 19.19
C LEU A 12 -11.10 8.22 17.81
N LEU A 13 -11.97 9.18 17.51
CA LEU A 13 -11.93 9.95 16.26
C LEU A 13 -10.64 10.77 16.12
N LEU A 14 -10.16 11.38 17.21
CA LEU A 14 -8.90 12.13 17.22
C LEU A 14 -7.69 11.23 16.95
N LEU A 15 -7.67 10.01 17.50
CA LEU A 15 -6.58 9.06 17.31
C LEU A 15 -6.52 8.50 15.89
N MET A 16 -7.65 8.37 15.20
CA MET A 16 -7.66 7.93 13.80
C MET A 16 -6.93 8.90 12.86
N GLN A 17 -6.88 10.20 13.18
CA GLN A 17 -6.15 11.19 12.38
C GLN A 17 -4.62 11.06 12.48
N LEU A 18 -4.11 10.30 13.46
CA LEU A 18 -2.68 10.09 13.65
C LEU A 18 -2.13 8.93 12.79
N VAL A 19 -3.00 8.13 12.18
CA VAL A 19 -2.60 7.06 11.27
C VAL A 19 -2.40 7.63 9.87
N HIS A 20 -1.16 7.92 9.52
CA HIS A 20 -0.78 8.45 8.22
C HIS A 20 -0.52 7.31 7.23
N GLY A 21 -1.53 6.95 6.46
CA GLY A 21 -1.44 5.99 5.36
C GLY A 21 -2.23 6.50 4.15
N TRP A 22 -1.82 6.09 2.95
CA TRP A 22 -2.59 6.40 1.76
C TRP A 22 -3.76 5.42 1.65
N GLY A 23 -4.98 5.95 1.65
CA GLY A 23 -6.15 5.21 1.17
C GLY A 23 -6.29 5.31 -0.34
N LYS A 24 -7.42 4.87 -0.88
CA LYS A 24 -7.73 4.94 -2.33
C LYS A 24 -7.49 6.32 -2.95
N LEU A 25 -7.90 7.39 -2.25
CA LEU A 25 -7.71 8.76 -2.71
C LEU A 25 -6.22 9.16 -2.74
N GLY A 26 -5.44 8.66 -1.78
CA GLY A 26 -4.00 8.87 -1.71
C GLY A 26 -3.27 8.26 -2.89
N HIS A 27 -3.54 6.98 -3.14
CA HIS A 27 -3.01 6.26 -4.30
C HIS A 27 -3.39 6.94 -5.62
N TYR A 28 -4.65 7.36 -5.76
CA TYR A 28 -5.12 8.11 -6.92
C TYR A 28 -4.33 9.42 -7.10
N ALA A 29 -4.21 10.23 -6.05
CA ALA A 29 -3.53 11.52 -6.12
C ALA A 29 -2.06 11.39 -6.51
N VAL A 30 -1.33 10.45 -5.89
CA VAL A 30 0.10 10.20 -6.21
C VAL A 30 0.26 9.79 -7.67
N CYS A 31 -0.57 8.87 -8.16
CA CYS A 31 -0.50 8.45 -9.55
C CYS A 31 -0.92 9.54 -10.54
N LYS A 32 -1.92 10.36 -10.19
CA LYS A 32 -2.33 11.49 -11.03
C LYS A 32 -1.22 12.53 -11.18
N ILE A 33 -0.47 12.77 -10.10
CA ILE A 33 0.73 13.61 -10.15
C ILE A 33 1.79 12.94 -11.04
N ALA A 34 2.05 11.65 -10.84
CA ALA A 34 3.04 10.91 -11.64
C ALA A 34 2.72 10.95 -13.15
N GLU A 35 1.47 10.77 -13.55
CA GLU A 35 1.02 10.89 -14.94
C GLU A 35 1.45 12.22 -15.59
N GLY A 36 1.36 13.33 -14.85
CA GLY A 36 1.79 14.65 -15.33
C GLY A 36 3.30 14.83 -15.47
N HIS A 37 4.10 13.90 -14.95
CA HIS A 37 5.56 13.91 -14.99
C HIS A 37 6.17 12.83 -15.88
N LEU A 38 5.36 11.95 -16.47
CA LEU A 38 5.84 10.95 -17.43
C LEU A 38 6.21 11.62 -18.76
N THR A 39 7.24 11.08 -19.43
CA THR A 39 7.51 11.44 -20.83
C THR A 39 6.39 10.94 -21.74
N GLU A 40 6.28 11.48 -22.94
CA GLU A 40 5.27 11.05 -23.92
C GLU A 40 5.38 9.55 -24.22
N ASP A 41 6.59 9.05 -24.45
CA ASP A 41 6.85 7.62 -24.70
C ASP A 41 6.47 6.74 -23.51
N ALA A 42 6.76 7.17 -22.28
CA ALA A 42 6.42 6.44 -21.07
C ALA A 42 4.89 6.43 -20.86
N MET A 43 4.21 7.55 -21.10
CA MET A 43 2.76 7.65 -21.01
C MET A 43 2.07 6.79 -22.07
N ALA A 44 2.59 6.76 -23.31
CA ALA A 44 2.07 5.87 -24.36
C ALA A 44 2.19 4.41 -23.93
N THR A 45 3.37 3.99 -23.45
CA THR A 45 3.61 2.63 -22.94
C THR A 45 2.68 2.29 -21.77
N VAL A 46 2.48 3.20 -20.83
CA VAL A 46 1.55 3.00 -19.71
C VAL A 46 0.14 2.78 -20.23
N LYS A 47 -0.35 3.61 -21.16
CA LYS A 47 -1.69 3.47 -21.74
C LYS A 47 -1.88 2.14 -22.47
N ASP A 48 -0.86 1.65 -23.16
CA ASP A 48 -0.90 0.36 -23.85
C ASP A 48 -0.97 -0.84 -22.88
N LEU A 49 -0.41 -0.70 -21.68
CA LEU A 49 -0.45 -1.74 -20.64
C LEU A 49 -1.72 -1.71 -19.78
N LEU A 50 -2.43 -0.58 -19.76
CA LEU A 50 -3.62 -0.42 -18.93
C LEU A 50 -4.80 -1.20 -19.49
N PRO A 51 -5.65 -1.78 -18.63
CA PRO A 51 -6.88 -2.41 -19.07
C PRO A 51 -7.88 -1.36 -19.58
N ASP A 52 -8.78 -1.75 -20.47
CA ASP A 52 -9.83 -0.87 -21.00
C ASP A 52 -10.68 -0.20 -19.91
N SER A 53 -10.87 -0.89 -18.77
CA SER A 53 -11.59 -0.38 -17.61
C SER A 53 -10.95 0.87 -17.00
N ALA A 54 -9.65 1.07 -17.18
CA ALA A 54 -8.89 2.22 -16.70
C ALA A 54 -9.09 3.47 -17.59
N LYS A 55 -9.65 3.30 -18.80
CA LYS A 55 -9.89 4.39 -19.77
C LYS A 55 -8.65 5.25 -20.04
N GLY A 56 -7.46 4.63 -20.03
CA GLY A 56 -6.18 5.30 -20.24
C GLY A 56 -5.67 6.15 -19.07
N GLU A 57 -6.25 5.99 -17.88
CA GLU A 57 -5.84 6.67 -16.65
C GLU A 57 -5.21 5.68 -15.65
N LEU A 58 -3.90 5.78 -15.45
CA LEU A 58 -3.12 5.03 -14.46
C LEU A 58 -3.68 5.26 -13.05
N ALA A 59 -4.04 6.50 -12.72
CA ALA A 59 -4.57 6.83 -11.39
C ALA A 59 -5.81 6.01 -11.01
N SER A 60 -6.63 5.62 -11.99
CA SER A 60 -7.86 4.83 -11.78
C SER A 60 -7.60 3.41 -11.25
N VAL A 61 -6.40 2.86 -11.49
CA VAL A 61 -6.00 1.50 -11.09
C VAL A 61 -4.96 1.47 -9.99
N CYS A 62 -4.48 2.62 -9.50
CA CYS A 62 -3.40 2.64 -8.52
C CYS A 62 -3.75 2.10 -7.13
N SER A 63 -5.03 1.94 -6.81
CA SER A 63 -5.46 1.24 -5.60
C SER A 63 -5.64 -0.27 -5.79
N TRP A 64 -5.54 -0.79 -7.02
CA TRP A 64 -5.76 -2.21 -7.32
C TRP A 64 -4.91 -3.16 -6.47
N PRO A 65 -3.62 -2.87 -6.16
CA PRO A 65 -2.83 -3.72 -5.26
C PRO A 65 -3.45 -3.90 -3.87
N ASP A 66 -4.10 -2.85 -3.33
CA ASP A 66 -4.78 -2.92 -2.03
C ASP A 66 -6.02 -3.80 -2.06
N ASP A 67 -6.69 -3.89 -3.22
CA ASP A 67 -7.87 -4.75 -3.39
C ASP A 67 -7.44 -6.21 -3.51
N ILE A 68 -6.40 -6.50 -4.31
CA ILE A 68 -6.04 -7.90 -4.59
C ILE A 68 -5.34 -8.61 -3.44
N LYS A 69 -4.62 -7.91 -2.56
CA LYS A 69 -3.88 -8.53 -1.44
C LYS A 69 -4.78 -9.30 -0.48
N LEU A 70 -6.09 -9.06 -0.53
CA LEU A 70 -7.11 -9.75 0.27
C LEU A 70 -7.47 -11.13 -0.31
N TYR A 71 -7.21 -11.37 -1.60
CA TYR A 71 -7.50 -12.65 -2.24
C TYR A 71 -6.42 -13.69 -1.94
N TYR A 72 -6.83 -14.93 -1.66
CA TYR A 72 -5.95 -16.03 -1.26
C TYR A 72 -4.71 -16.22 -2.17
N ASN A 73 -4.89 -16.16 -3.49
CA ASN A 73 -3.83 -16.30 -4.48
C ASN A 73 -2.84 -15.13 -4.53
N TRP A 74 -3.20 -13.98 -3.97
CA TRP A 74 -2.40 -12.75 -3.96
C TRP A 74 -2.00 -12.32 -2.55
N GLN A 75 -2.32 -13.10 -1.50
CA GLN A 75 -2.00 -12.75 -0.11
C GLN A 75 -0.52 -12.44 0.13
N TRP A 76 0.36 -13.08 -0.64
CA TRP A 76 1.80 -12.85 -0.56
C TRP A 76 2.20 -11.39 -0.85
N THR A 77 1.40 -10.64 -1.63
CA THR A 77 1.67 -9.23 -1.95
C THR A 77 1.44 -8.31 -0.75
N SER A 78 0.67 -8.73 0.26
CA SER A 78 0.34 -7.92 1.43
C SER A 78 1.59 -7.36 2.12
N SER A 79 2.62 -8.20 2.27
CA SER A 79 3.91 -7.82 2.88
C SER A 79 4.72 -6.80 2.08
N LEU A 80 4.37 -6.54 0.81
CA LEU A 80 5.06 -5.58 -0.05
C LEU A 80 4.57 -4.14 0.16
N HIS A 81 3.46 -3.94 0.86
CA HIS A 81 2.86 -2.62 1.06
C HIS A 81 3.50 -1.82 2.20
N TYR A 82 4.32 -2.46 3.02
CA TYR A 82 4.94 -1.83 4.19
C TYR A 82 6.31 -2.42 4.46
N VAL A 83 7.09 -1.71 5.26
CA VAL A 83 8.29 -2.25 5.88
C VAL A 83 8.18 -2.00 7.37
N ASP A 84 8.25 -3.07 8.15
CA ASP A 84 8.31 -2.96 9.60
C ASP A 84 9.69 -2.45 10.01
N THR A 85 9.70 -1.50 10.95
CA THR A 85 10.92 -0.96 11.54
C THR A 85 10.93 -1.26 13.04
N PRO A 86 12.11 -1.40 13.68
CA PRO A 86 12.17 -1.72 15.09
C PRO A 86 11.40 -0.69 15.93
N ASN A 87 10.62 -1.17 16.89
CA ASN A 87 9.85 -0.32 17.79
C ASN A 87 10.70 0.79 18.41
N PHE A 88 10.14 2.00 18.44
CA PHE A 88 10.78 3.20 19.01
C PHE A 88 12.09 3.61 18.32
N LYS A 89 12.35 3.13 17.11
CA LYS A 89 13.47 3.57 16.27
C LYS A 89 12.95 4.13 14.95
N CYS A 90 13.14 5.44 14.74
CA CYS A 90 12.87 6.09 13.46
C CYS A 90 14.03 5.88 12.48
N ASN A 91 14.42 4.63 12.22
CA ASN A 91 15.40 4.31 11.18
C ASN A 91 14.98 3.10 10.36
N TYR A 92 15.32 3.17 9.07
CA TYR A 92 15.19 2.06 8.15
C TYR A 92 16.56 1.43 7.92
N LYS A 93 16.65 0.11 8.04
CA LYS A 93 17.84 -0.66 7.66
C LYS A 93 17.38 -1.77 6.74
N TYR A 94 17.77 -1.69 5.48
CA TYR A 94 17.58 -2.79 4.55
C TYR A 94 18.52 -3.94 4.94
N ILE A 95 17.95 -4.98 5.56
CA ILE A 95 18.67 -6.21 5.88
C ILE A 95 18.11 -7.30 4.96
N ARG A 96 18.93 -7.83 4.06
CA ARG A 96 18.57 -9.05 3.31
C ARG A 96 18.65 -10.25 4.23
N LYS A 97 17.59 -10.52 5.01
CA LYS A 97 17.44 -11.80 5.72
C LYS A 97 16.58 -12.74 4.86
N CYS A 98 17.24 -13.64 4.13
CA CYS A 98 16.60 -14.83 3.59
C CYS A 98 16.49 -15.86 4.73
N PHE A 99 15.32 -16.02 5.36
CA PHE A 99 15.09 -17.17 6.23
C PHE A 99 14.44 -18.29 5.42
N SER A 100 15.14 -19.40 5.26
CA SER A 100 14.54 -20.68 4.86
C SER A 100 13.94 -21.35 6.10
N SER A 101 12.62 -21.45 6.21
CA SER A 101 11.94 -22.22 7.26
C SER A 101 11.54 -23.61 6.72
N PRO A 102 11.67 -24.72 7.49
CA PRO A 102 11.46 -26.08 6.98
C PRO A 102 9.99 -26.48 6.77
N ARG A 103 9.03 -25.57 7.01
CA ARG A 103 7.59 -25.87 6.89
C ARG A 103 6.93 -24.85 5.96
N ASN A 104 6.65 -25.34 4.75
CA ASN A 104 5.81 -24.76 3.70
C ASN A 104 6.51 -23.81 2.72
N LYS A 105 6.70 -24.36 1.52
CA LYS A 105 7.18 -23.73 0.28
C LYS A 105 6.39 -22.47 -0.05
N ILE A 106 6.97 -21.30 0.18
CA ILE A 106 7.02 -20.20 -0.80
C ILE A 106 8.40 -19.57 -0.62
N ASP A 107 9.35 -20.03 -1.43
CA ASP A 107 10.67 -19.41 -1.50
C ASP A 107 10.54 -18.04 -2.18
N HIS A 108 11.29 -17.08 -1.66
CA HIS A 108 11.43 -15.70 -2.13
C HIS A 108 10.27 -14.77 -1.77
N LEU A 109 10.41 -14.09 -0.64
CA LEU A 109 10.23 -12.64 -0.57
C LEU A 109 10.95 -12.12 0.67
N CYS A 110 12.10 -11.51 0.43
CA CYS A 110 12.90 -10.86 1.46
C CYS A 110 12.26 -9.51 1.79
N PHE A 111 11.46 -9.41 2.86
CA PHE A 111 11.17 -8.13 3.50
C PHE A 111 11.24 -8.28 5.02
N GLY A 112 11.89 -7.29 5.62
CA GLY A 112 12.49 -7.31 6.95
C GLY A 112 11.47 -7.50 8.08
N HIS A 113 11.96 -8.17 9.12
CA HIS A 113 11.27 -8.55 10.34
C HIS A 113 11.37 -7.48 11.42
#